data_AF-A0A8S1LB78-F1
#
_entry.id   AF-A0A8S1LB78-F1
#
_cell.length_a   1.000
_cell.length_b   1.000
_cell.length_c   1.000
_cell.angle_alpha   90.00
_cell.angle_beta   90.00
_cell.angle_gamma   90.00
#
_symmetry.space_group_name_H-M   'P 1'
#
loop_
_entity.id
_entity.type
_entity.pdbx_description
1 polymer ?
#
loop_
_entity_poly.entity_id
_entity_poly.type
_entity_poly.pdbx_seq_one_letter_code
_entity_poly.pdbx_strand_id
1 'polypeptide(L)'
;MQHQDETSNIIIQIQEECKIVVDLTQLRREHYNVLSKKEKDEALLMLGPNPLFNDFKTVSQAFGTTIKNLKRWLRCGTERKKGCGRKKLNPYAEKQLIDWVIEKVQQTGKKISRQELRGKALELFKNQHFCASKGFLDKFVKSYQLKNRMNEILKRIGKLNTKNFYKKSKQIQTKIEEELQVETVKKEEEIEEVKIENINLKHNKNCSVFQIQ
;
A
#
# COMPACT_ATOMS: atom_id res chain seq x y z
N MET A 1 2.44 39.07 -31.56
CA MET A 1 3.27 37.88 -31.31
C MET A 1 3.30 37.59 -29.82
N GLN A 2 2.34 36.86 -29.28
CA GLN A 2 2.32 36.38 -27.89
C GLN A 2 1.65 35.00 -27.91
N HIS A 3 2.43 33.93 -27.87
CA HIS A 3 1.94 32.54 -27.85
C HIS A 3 2.81 31.65 -26.94
N GLN A 4 3.42 32.22 -25.88
CA GLN A 4 4.30 31.47 -24.98
C GLN A 4 3.79 31.31 -23.53
N ASP A 5 2.61 31.82 -23.16
CA ASP A 5 2.17 31.81 -21.75
C ASP A 5 1.15 30.72 -21.39
N GLU A 6 0.55 30.03 -22.35
CA GLU A 6 -0.49 29.02 -22.05
C GLU A 6 0.11 27.66 -21.66
N THR A 7 1.22 27.26 -22.25
CA THR A 7 1.87 25.97 -21.97
C THR A 7 2.53 25.96 -20.59
N SER A 8 3.07 27.09 -20.15
CA SER A 8 3.70 27.25 -18.83
C SER A 8 2.67 27.17 -17.69
N ASN A 9 1.49 27.76 -17.87
CA ASN A 9 0.39 27.68 -16.91
C ASN A 9 -0.17 26.26 -16.76
N ILE A 10 -0.26 25.49 -17.86
CA ILE A 10 -0.72 24.10 -17.84
C ILE A 10 0.30 23.19 -17.09
N ILE A 11 1.60 23.44 -17.23
CA ILE A 11 2.63 22.65 -16.53
C ILE A 11 2.59 22.89 -15.02
N ILE A 12 2.33 24.11 -14.57
CA ILE A 12 2.20 24.46 -13.15
C ILE A 12 0.93 23.82 -12.56
N GLN A 13 -0.20 23.85 -13.28
CA GLN A 13 -1.45 23.22 -12.82
C GLN A 13 -1.35 21.69 -12.66
N ILE A 14 -0.59 21.02 -13.55
CA ILE A 14 -0.34 19.56 -13.45
C ILE A 14 0.52 19.21 -12.22
N GLN A 15 1.39 20.12 -11.76
CA GLN A 15 2.21 19.89 -10.56
C GLN A 15 1.41 20.02 -9.26
N GLU A 16 0.40 20.90 -9.20
CA GLU A 16 -0.42 21.09 -8.00
C GLU A 16 -1.49 19.99 -7.79
N GLU A 17 -1.98 19.36 -8.87
CA GLU A 17 -2.96 18.27 -8.77
C GLU A 17 -2.33 16.89 -8.46
N CYS A 18 -1.00 16.79 -8.44
CA CYS A 18 -0.28 15.57 -8.08
C CYS A 18 -0.22 15.35 -6.55
N LYS A 19 -1.36 15.43 -5.85
CA LYS A 19 -1.48 14.79 -4.53
C LYS A 19 -1.37 13.28 -4.75
N ILE A 20 -0.22 12.73 -4.39
CA ILE A 20 0.02 11.28 -4.31
C ILE A 20 -1.01 10.72 -3.33
N VAL A 21 -2.13 10.19 -3.85
CA VAL A 21 -3.06 9.41 -3.05
C VAL A 21 -2.37 8.08 -2.77
N VAL A 22 -1.75 8.02 -1.59
CA VAL A 22 -1.23 6.79 -1.02
C VAL A 22 -2.43 5.88 -0.78
N ASP A 23 -2.39 4.71 -1.43
CA ASP A 23 -3.40 3.67 -1.30
C ASP A 23 -3.59 3.26 0.18
N LEU A 24 -4.75 3.63 0.76
CA LEU A 24 -5.12 3.40 2.15
C LEU A 24 -5.66 1.98 2.41
N THR A 25 -5.69 1.10 1.40
CA THR A 25 -6.07 -0.32 1.56
C THR A 25 -5.11 -1.15 2.43
N GLN A 26 -4.13 -0.52 3.08
CA GLN A 26 -3.36 -1.06 4.20
C GLN A 26 -4.12 -1.07 5.54
N LEU A 27 -5.41 -0.75 5.56
CA LEU A 27 -6.26 -0.88 6.74
C LEU A 27 -6.31 -2.35 7.22
N ARG A 28 -5.83 -2.56 8.46
CA ARG A 28 -5.73 -3.81 9.24
C ARG A 28 -4.43 -4.61 9.12
N ARG A 29 -3.31 -3.92 9.23
CA ARG A 29 -2.32 -4.37 10.24
C ARG A 29 -2.54 -3.47 11.44
N GLU A 30 -2.77 -4.04 12.62
CA GLU A 30 -2.76 -3.27 13.87
C GLU A 30 -1.57 -2.30 13.83
N HIS A 31 -1.82 -1.03 14.11
CA HIS A 31 -0.78 0.00 14.05
C HIS A 31 0.37 -0.45 14.96
N TYR A 32 1.48 -0.88 14.38
CA TYR A 32 2.67 -1.19 15.15
C TYR A 32 3.02 0.04 15.98
N ASN A 33 3.25 -0.15 17.28
CA ASN A 33 3.79 0.93 18.10
C ASN A 33 5.19 1.28 17.59
N VAL A 34 5.32 2.42 16.90
CA VAL A 34 6.58 2.89 16.34
C VAL A 34 7.26 3.77 17.38
N LEU A 35 8.05 3.14 18.24
CA LEU A 35 8.88 3.88 19.18
C LEU A 35 9.90 4.78 18.46
N SER A 36 10.05 6.00 18.96
CA SER A 36 11.10 6.95 18.61
C SER A 36 12.49 6.41 19.02
N LYS A 37 13.55 7.14 18.68
CA LYS A 37 14.91 6.74 19.12
C LYS A 37 15.05 6.84 20.64
N LYS A 38 14.57 7.94 21.23
CA LYS A 38 14.65 8.20 22.68
C LYS A 38 13.97 7.10 23.48
N GLU A 39 12.75 6.73 23.13
CA GLU A 39 12.01 5.66 23.81
C GLU A 39 12.71 4.29 23.71
N LYS A 40 13.38 4.00 22.60
CA LYS A 40 14.16 2.76 22.47
C LYS A 40 15.40 2.77 23.35
N ASP A 41 16.07 3.92 23.43
CA ASP A 41 17.27 4.08 24.25
C ASP A 41 16.90 3.99 25.75
N GLU A 42 15.77 4.59 26.16
CA GLU A 42 15.18 4.45 27.51
C GLU A 42 14.79 3.01 27.83
N ALA A 43 14.18 2.29 26.88
CA ALA A 43 13.86 0.87 27.04
C ALA A 43 15.10 0.00 27.25
N LEU A 44 16.22 0.32 26.59
CA LEU A 44 17.50 -0.37 26.82
C LEU A 44 18.11 0.01 28.17
N LEU A 45 17.99 1.28 28.59
CA LEU A 45 18.45 1.71 29.90
C LEU A 45 17.72 0.96 31.03
N MET A 46 16.40 0.75 30.88
CA MET A 46 15.59 -0.02 31.83
C MET A 46 15.96 -1.52 31.87
N LEU A 47 16.45 -2.10 30.77
CA LEU A 47 16.90 -3.50 30.75
C LEU A 47 18.26 -3.72 31.44
N GLY A 48 19.15 -2.73 31.41
CA GLY A 48 20.50 -2.85 31.94
C GLY A 48 21.40 -3.82 31.14
N PRO A 49 22.62 -4.11 31.63
CA PRO A 49 23.64 -4.85 30.88
C PRO A 49 23.41 -6.36 30.82
N ASN A 50 22.76 -6.96 31.83
CA ASN A 50 22.54 -8.41 31.93
C ASN A 50 21.07 -8.75 32.26
N PRO A 51 20.12 -8.45 31.36
CA PRO A 51 18.69 -8.65 31.62
C PRO A 51 18.32 -10.13 31.65
N LEU A 52 17.50 -10.51 32.64
CA LEU A 52 16.81 -11.79 32.72
C LEU A 52 15.54 -11.77 31.85
N PHE A 53 14.95 -12.95 31.62
CA PHE A 53 13.74 -13.06 30.79
C PHE A 53 12.57 -12.22 31.31
N ASN A 54 12.41 -12.12 32.63
CA ASN A 54 11.34 -11.33 33.24
C ASN A 54 11.53 -9.83 32.96
N ASP A 55 12.76 -9.33 32.92
CA ASP A 55 13.06 -7.94 32.59
C ASP A 55 12.59 -7.61 31.17
N PHE A 56 12.84 -8.51 30.21
CA PHE A 56 12.32 -8.36 28.85
C PHE A 56 10.79 -8.32 28.80
N LYS A 57 10.10 -9.10 29.64
CA LYS A 57 8.63 -9.11 29.69
C LYS A 57 8.10 -7.78 30.25
N THR A 58 8.68 -7.30 31.33
CA THR A 58 8.33 -6.01 31.96
C THR A 58 8.54 -4.85 31.00
N VAL A 59 9.73 -4.75 30.38
CA VAL A 59 10.03 -3.66 29.43
C VAL A 59 9.20 -3.77 28.15
N SER A 60 8.91 -4.99 27.68
CA SER A 60 8.04 -5.22 26.52
C SER A 60 6.63 -4.68 26.74
N GLN A 61 6.07 -4.89 27.94
CA GLN A 61 4.77 -4.36 28.34
C GLN A 61 4.80 -2.84 28.53
N ALA A 62 5.80 -2.31 29.24
CA ALA A 62 5.91 -0.88 29.53
C ALA A 62 6.02 -0.01 28.26
N PHE A 63 6.79 -0.47 27.27
CA PHE A 63 7.02 0.28 26.02
C PHE A 63 6.15 -0.21 24.85
N GLY A 64 5.20 -1.12 25.08
CA GLY A 64 4.32 -1.64 24.03
C GLY A 64 5.08 -2.17 22.81
N THR A 65 6.18 -2.91 23.02
CA THR A 65 7.01 -3.49 21.96
C THR A 65 7.17 -4.98 22.16
N THR A 66 7.78 -5.69 21.21
CA THR A 66 8.02 -7.13 21.33
C THR A 66 9.36 -7.44 21.97
N ILE A 67 9.44 -8.54 22.73
CA ILE A 67 10.72 -9.07 23.26
C ILE A 67 11.76 -9.27 22.14
N LYS A 68 11.32 -9.64 20.93
CA LYS A 68 12.20 -9.78 19.76
C LYS A 68 12.89 -8.46 19.38
N ASN A 69 12.18 -7.34 19.45
CA ASN A 69 12.75 -6.02 19.19
C ASN A 69 13.77 -5.63 20.28
N LEU A 70 13.43 -5.86 21.55
CA LEU A 70 14.33 -5.58 22.68
C LEU A 70 15.64 -6.36 22.56
N LYS A 71 15.57 -7.67 22.30
CA LYS A 71 16.76 -8.51 22.05
C LYS A 71 17.58 -8.01 20.87
N ARG A 72 16.93 -7.57 19.79
CA ARG A 72 17.61 -6.99 18.63
C ARG A 72 18.33 -5.70 19.02
N TRP A 73 17.69 -4.79 19.75
CA TRP A 73 18.27 -3.51 20.13
C TRP A 73 19.43 -3.68 21.09
N LEU A 74 19.32 -4.60 22.06
CA LEU A 74 20.41 -4.90 22.99
C LEU A 74 21.65 -5.42 22.25
N ARG A 75 21.46 -6.27 21.23
CA ARG A 75 22.57 -6.86 20.46
C ARG A 75 23.16 -5.93 19.40
N CYS A 76 22.33 -5.13 18.74
CA CYS A 76 22.69 -4.45 17.50
C CYS A 76 22.52 -2.92 17.55
N GLY A 77 22.11 -2.37 18.69
CA GLY A 77 21.71 -0.98 18.83
C GLY A 77 20.28 -0.70 18.38
N THR A 78 19.74 0.44 18.86
CA THR A 78 18.38 0.92 18.54
C THR A 78 18.28 1.40 17.10
N GLU A 79 19.40 1.87 16.55
CA GLU A 79 19.49 2.30 15.16
C GLU A 79 19.34 1.13 14.18
N ARG A 80 18.77 1.43 13.01
CA ARG A 80 18.83 0.49 11.89
C ARG A 80 20.14 0.73 11.15
N LYS A 81 20.79 -0.36 10.70
CA LYS A 81 21.92 -0.26 9.78
C LYS A 81 21.52 0.65 8.61
N LYS A 82 22.32 1.67 8.32
CA LYS A 82 22.11 2.55 7.17
C LYS A 82 22.05 1.68 5.91
N GLY A 83 20.94 1.78 5.15
CA GLY A 83 20.70 0.95 3.97
C GLY A 83 19.99 -0.39 4.24
N CYS A 84 19.67 -0.73 5.49
CA CYS A 84 18.82 -1.87 5.81
C CYS A 84 17.34 -1.47 5.62
N GLY A 85 16.90 -1.70 4.39
CA GLY A 85 15.63 -1.31 3.80
C GLY A 85 15.86 -1.24 2.29
N ARG A 86 14.94 -1.73 1.46
CA ARG A 86 15.09 -1.68 -0.01
C ARG A 86 15.04 -0.21 -0.49
N LYS A 87 16.16 0.51 -0.40
CA LYS A 87 16.32 1.83 -1.00
C LYS A 87 16.29 1.67 -2.52
N LYS A 88 15.66 2.63 -3.20
CA LYS A 88 15.71 2.72 -4.67
C LYS A 88 17.18 2.89 -5.07
N LEU A 89 17.64 2.08 -6.02
CA LEU A 89 19.06 2.00 -6.40
C LEU A 89 19.57 3.36 -6.90
N ASN A 90 18.76 4.06 -7.70
CA ASN A 90 19.08 5.39 -8.21
C ASN A 90 17.76 6.16 -8.52
N PRO A 91 17.27 7.00 -7.59
CA PRO A 91 16.03 7.77 -7.80
C PRO A 91 16.09 8.74 -8.98
N TYR A 92 17.27 9.29 -9.26
CA TYR A 92 17.47 10.23 -10.36
C TYR A 92 17.33 9.54 -11.72
N ALA A 93 17.96 8.38 -11.89
CA ALA A 93 17.81 7.57 -13.10
C ALA A 93 16.37 7.06 -13.29
N GLU A 94 15.66 6.74 -12.20
CA GLU A 94 14.23 6.42 -12.28
C GLU A 94 13.40 7.59 -12.82
N LYS A 95 13.68 8.83 -12.37
CA LYS A 95 12.99 10.03 -12.87
C LYS A 95 13.24 10.21 -14.37
N GLN A 96 14.51 10.17 -14.79
CA GLN A 96 14.87 10.27 -16.21
C GLN A 96 14.19 9.21 -17.08
N LEU A 97 14.05 7.98 -16.55
CA LEU A 97 13.37 6.91 -17.26
C LEU A 97 11.86 7.18 -17.42
N ILE A 98 11.22 7.78 -16.42
CA ILE A 98 9.81 8.19 -16.49
C ILE A 98 9.63 9.27 -17.55
N ASP A 99 10.46 10.31 -17.51
CA ASP A 99 10.39 11.43 -18.43
C ASP A 99 10.56 10.95 -19.88
N TRP A 100 11.56 10.08 -20.11
CA TRP A 100 11.77 9.43 -21.41
C TRP A 100 10.56 8.61 -21.87
N VAL A 101 9.92 7.84 -20.98
CA VAL A 101 8.71 7.07 -21.34
C VAL A 101 7.61 8.01 -21.83
N ILE A 102 7.36 9.11 -21.11
CA ILE A 102 6.31 10.07 -21.44
C ILE A 102 6.58 10.71 -22.80
N GLU A 103 7.79 11.23 -23.02
CA GLU A 103 8.20 11.85 -24.28
C GLU A 103 8.10 10.86 -25.45
N LYS A 104 8.58 9.63 -25.27
CA LYS A 104 8.56 8.62 -26.32
C LYS A 104 7.14 8.22 -26.70
N VAL A 105 6.22 8.11 -25.73
CA VAL A 105 4.81 7.86 -26.02
C VAL A 105 4.16 9.04 -26.73
N GLN A 106 4.50 10.28 -26.34
CA GLN A 106 3.99 11.48 -27.04
C GLN A 106 4.45 11.52 -28.50
N GLN A 107 5.72 11.25 -28.77
CA GLN A 107 6.30 11.28 -30.12
C GLN A 107 5.78 10.14 -31.01
N THR A 108 5.78 8.91 -30.50
CA THR A 108 5.42 7.73 -31.31
C THR A 108 3.91 7.51 -31.36
N GLY A 109 3.19 7.90 -30.30
CA GLY A 109 1.81 7.52 -30.10
C GLY A 109 1.62 6.01 -29.92
N LYS A 110 2.63 5.31 -29.40
CA LYS A 110 2.58 3.88 -29.08
C LYS A 110 2.99 3.65 -27.63
N LYS A 111 2.51 2.55 -27.04
CA LYS A 111 2.95 2.13 -25.70
C LYS A 111 4.37 1.61 -25.75
N ILE A 112 5.15 1.87 -24.70
CA ILE A 112 6.50 1.35 -24.56
C ILE A 112 6.45 -0.14 -24.20
N SER A 113 7.18 -0.95 -24.96
CA SER A 113 7.35 -2.36 -24.70
C SER A 113 8.29 -2.59 -23.51
N ARG A 114 8.23 -3.78 -22.91
CA ARG A 114 9.14 -4.15 -21.81
C ARG A 114 10.61 -4.16 -22.26
N GLN A 115 10.89 -4.55 -23.51
CA GLN A 115 12.24 -4.61 -24.05
C GLN A 115 12.84 -3.21 -24.20
N GLU A 116 12.09 -2.25 -24.76
CA GLU A 116 12.52 -0.86 -24.88
C GLU A 116 12.77 -0.23 -23.51
N LEU A 117 11.86 -0.46 -22.55
CA LEU A 117 12.00 0.03 -21.19
C LEU A 117 13.25 -0.54 -20.51
N ARG A 118 13.54 -1.83 -20.73
CA ARG A 118 14.75 -2.50 -20.22
C ARG A 118 16.01 -1.90 -20.82
N GLY A 119 16.05 -1.71 -22.14
CA GLY A 119 17.19 -1.10 -22.83
C GLY A 119 17.50 0.28 -22.27
N LYS A 120 16.49 1.16 -22.18
CA LYS A 120 16.67 2.51 -21.64
C LYS A 120 17.08 2.52 -20.17
N ALA A 121 16.53 1.62 -19.36
CA ALA A 121 16.92 1.50 -17.96
C ALA A 121 18.42 1.15 -17.82
N LEU A 122 18.94 0.23 -18.64
CA LEU A 122 20.36 -0.12 -18.61
C LEU A 122 21.26 1.07 -19.00
N GLU A 123 20.85 1.85 -20.00
CA GLU A 123 21.57 3.06 -20.42
C GLU A 123 21.62 4.13 -19.33
N LEU A 124 20.52 4.36 -18.62
CA LEU A 124 20.41 5.45 -17.63
C LEU A 124 21.09 5.11 -16.29
N PHE A 125 20.98 3.86 -15.83
CA PHE A 125 21.49 3.49 -14.51
C PHE A 125 23.00 3.31 -14.47
N LYS A 126 23.67 3.12 -15.63
CA LYS A 126 25.13 3.04 -15.82
C LYS A 126 25.86 2.27 -14.72
N ASN A 127 25.25 1.19 -14.24
CA ASN A 127 25.76 0.38 -13.13
C ASN A 127 25.94 -1.06 -13.63
N GLN A 128 27.16 -1.58 -13.49
CA GLN A 128 27.53 -2.92 -13.93
C GLN A 128 26.67 -4.02 -13.30
N HIS A 129 26.22 -3.84 -12.06
CA HIS A 129 25.40 -4.81 -11.35
C HIS A 129 23.89 -4.63 -11.59
N PHE A 130 23.49 -3.55 -12.25
CA PHE A 130 22.09 -3.30 -12.55
C PHE A 130 21.66 -4.05 -13.82
N CYS A 131 20.85 -5.09 -13.65
CA CYS A 131 20.41 -5.96 -14.74
C CYS A 131 18.98 -5.67 -15.25
N ALA A 132 18.37 -4.55 -14.84
CA ALA A 132 17.00 -4.16 -15.19
C ALA A 132 16.01 -5.35 -15.14
N SER A 133 16.07 -6.13 -14.05
CA SER A 133 15.38 -7.43 -13.93
C SER A 133 13.87 -7.33 -14.14
N LYS A 134 13.21 -8.46 -14.44
CA LYS A 134 11.75 -8.53 -14.55
C LYS A 134 11.06 -7.91 -13.31
N GLY A 135 11.56 -8.24 -12.12
CA GLY A 135 11.01 -7.71 -10.86
C GLY A 135 11.19 -6.20 -10.73
N PHE A 136 12.32 -5.65 -11.18
CA PHE A 136 12.51 -4.20 -11.23
C PHE A 136 11.51 -3.54 -12.19
N LEU A 137 11.39 -4.04 -13.43
CA LEU A 137 10.52 -3.45 -14.44
C LEU A 137 9.04 -3.51 -14.04
N ASP A 138 8.57 -4.66 -13.53
CA ASP A 138 7.19 -4.83 -13.08
C ASP A 138 6.90 -3.90 -11.89
N LYS A 139 7.84 -3.77 -10.94
CA LYS A 139 7.72 -2.83 -9.82
C LYS A 139 7.73 -1.38 -10.30
N PHE A 140 8.61 -1.01 -11.21
CA PHE A 140 8.72 0.34 -11.76
C PHE A 140 7.41 0.76 -12.45
N VAL A 141 6.88 -0.08 -13.34
CA VAL A 141 5.59 0.17 -14.02
C VAL A 141 4.44 0.32 -13.02
N LYS A 142 4.40 -0.51 -11.97
CA LYS A 142 3.36 -0.45 -10.93
C LYS A 142 3.50 0.80 -10.06
N SER A 143 4.70 1.07 -9.55
CA SER A 143 4.98 2.18 -8.62
C SER A 143 4.71 3.55 -9.23
N TYR A 144 4.92 3.71 -10.53
CA TYR A 144 4.69 4.98 -11.23
C TYR A 144 3.43 4.98 -12.10
N GLN A 145 2.57 3.96 -11.97
CA GLN A 145 1.32 3.81 -12.73
C GLN A 145 1.49 4.06 -14.24
N LEU A 146 2.61 3.63 -14.82
CA LEU A 146 2.98 4.01 -16.19
C LEU A 146 1.96 3.57 -17.23
N LYS A 147 1.25 2.46 -16.98
CA LYS A 147 0.15 2.01 -17.84
C LYS A 147 -0.96 3.07 -17.94
N ASN A 148 -1.34 3.69 -16.83
CA ASN A 148 -2.39 4.71 -16.79
C ASN A 148 -1.92 5.98 -17.49
N ARG A 149 -0.73 6.46 -17.13
CA ARG A 149 -0.10 7.63 -17.75
C ARG A 149 0.03 7.50 -19.27
N MET A 150 0.54 6.36 -19.75
CA MET A 150 0.62 6.11 -21.19
C MET A 150 -0.77 6.08 -21.85
N ASN A 151 -1.77 5.48 -21.21
CA ASN A 151 -3.13 5.47 -21.74
C ASN A 151 -3.73 6.89 -21.83
N GLU A 152 -3.50 7.74 -20.83
CA GLU A 152 -3.95 9.13 -20.83
C GLU A 152 -3.32 9.93 -21.97
N ILE A 153 -2.01 9.79 -22.17
CA ILE A 153 -1.30 10.42 -23.29
C ILE A 153 -1.89 9.96 -24.63
N LEU A 154 -2.07 8.64 -24.81
CA LEU A 154 -2.62 8.09 -26.04
C LEU A 154 -4.07 8.51 -26.29
N LYS A 155 -4.87 8.68 -25.24
CA LYS A 155 -6.23 9.25 -25.33
C LYS A 155 -6.18 10.70 -25.82
N ARG A 156 -5.30 11.52 -25.23
CA ARG A 156 -5.14 12.94 -25.62
C ARG A 156 -4.71 13.09 -27.09
N ILE A 157 -3.85 12.20 -27.58
CA ILE A 157 -3.39 12.18 -28.99
C ILE A 157 -4.46 11.59 -29.93
N GLY A 158 -5.57 11.05 -29.42
CA GLY A 158 -6.61 10.40 -30.24
C GLY A 158 -6.22 9.01 -30.77
N LYS A 159 -5.12 8.42 -30.28
CA LYS A 159 -4.62 7.10 -30.70
C LYS A 159 -5.16 5.94 -29.87
N LEU A 160 -5.94 6.21 -28.82
CA LEU A 160 -6.61 5.18 -28.03
C LEU A 160 -8.11 5.14 -28.34
N ASN A 161 -8.56 4.08 -29.02
CA ASN A 161 -9.98 3.86 -29.28
C ASN A 161 -10.70 3.43 -27.98
N THR A 162 -11.47 4.34 -27.39
CA THR A 162 -12.10 4.20 -26.06
C THR A 162 -13.33 3.29 -26.03
N LYS A 163 -13.85 2.88 -27.19
CA LYS A 163 -15.13 2.13 -27.29
C LYS A 163 -15.17 0.81 -26.52
N ASN A 164 -14.02 0.15 -26.30
CA ASN A 164 -13.96 -1.14 -25.59
C ASN A 164 -13.56 -1.04 -24.12
N PHE A 165 -13.09 0.12 -23.64
CA PHE A 165 -12.67 0.27 -22.23
C PHE A 165 -13.87 0.46 -21.30
N TYR A 166 -14.90 1.17 -21.76
CA TYR A 166 -16.12 1.47 -20.99
C TYR A 166 -16.98 0.23 -20.70
N LYS A 167 -16.98 -0.77 -21.62
CA LYS A 167 -17.67 -2.05 -21.41
C LYS A 167 -17.03 -2.87 -20.28
N LYS A 168 -15.70 -2.83 -20.15
CA LYS A 168 -14.97 -3.58 -19.14
C LYS A 168 -15.02 -2.93 -17.75
N SER A 169 -15.03 -1.59 -17.67
CA SER A 169 -15.24 -0.89 -16.40
C SER A 169 -16.67 -1.06 -15.87
N LYS A 170 -17.69 -1.01 -16.74
CA LYS A 170 -19.08 -1.31 -16.34
C LYS A 170 -19.24 -2.74 -15.80
N GLN A 171 -18.66 -3.74 -16.47
CA GLN A 171 -18.69 -5.13 -15.99
C GLN A 171 -18.00 -5.35 -14.64
N ILE A 172 -16.95 -4.57 -14.35
CA ILE A 172 -16.26 -4.66 -13.05
C ILE A 172 -17.07 -3.96 -11.96
N GLN A 173 -17.69 -2.81 -12.26
CA GLN A 173 -18.60 -2.13 -11.33
C GLN A 173 -19.82 -2.99 -10.98
N THR A 174 -20.47 -3.63 -11.96
CA THR A 174 -21.60 -4.51 -11.70
C THR A 174 -21.21 -5.73 -10.86
N LYS A 175 -20.01 -6.29 -11.03
CA LYS A 175 -19.54 -7.40 -10.19
C LYS A 175 -19.22 -6.98 -8.75
N ILE A 176 -18.70 -5.77 -8.57
CA ILE A 176 -18.45 -5.22 -7.22
C ILE A 176 -19.77 -4.91 -6.51
N GLU A 177 -20.77 -4.38 -7.23
CA GLU A 177 -22.11 -4.17 -6.67
C GLU A 177 -22.82 -5.50 -6.34
N GLU A 178 -22.70 -6.52 -7.18
CA GLU A 178 -23.23 -7.87 -6.91
C GLU A 178 -22.55 -8.52 -5.68
N GLU A 179 -21.23 -8.41 -5.54
CA GLU A 179 -20.52 -8.93 -4.36
C GLU A 179 -20.91 -8.17 -3.08
N LEU A 180 -21.10 -6.85 -3.14
CA LEU A 180 -21.57 -6.06 -1.99
C LEU A 180 -22.99 -6.45 -1.56
N GLN A 181 -23.87 -6.71 -2.53
CA GLN A 181 -25.26 -7.12 -2.25
C GLN A 181 -25.34 -8.53 -1.65
N VAL A 182 -24.50 -9.46 -2.10
CA VAL A 182 -24.40 -10.80 -1.50
C VAL A 182 -23.88 -10.74 -0.07
N GLU A 183 -22.97 -9.80 0.25
CA GLU A 183 -22.46 -9.62 1.61
C GLU A 183 -23.47 -8.93 2.55
N THR A 184 -24.36 -8.07 2.03
CA THR A 184 -25.46 -7.49 2.83
C THR A 184 -26.55 -8.51 3.15
N VAL A 185 -26.93 -9.38 2.21
CA VAL A 185 -27.96 -10.42 2.44
C VAL A 185 -27.50 -11.41 3.51
N LYS A 186 -26.23 -11.82 3.49
CA LYS A 186 -25.68 -12.72 4.52
C LYS A 186 -25.65 -12.11 5.93
N LYS A 187 -25.42 -10.79 6.03
CA LYS A 187 -25.46 -10.08 7.32
C LYS A 187 -26.87 -9.92 7.85
N GLU A 188 -27.87 -9.83 6.98
CA GLU A 188 -29.29 -9.79 7.38
C GLU A 188 -29.78 -11.16 7.87
N GLU A 189 -29.37 -12.26 7.21
CA GLU A 189 -29.67 -13.63 7.68
C GLU A 189 -29.04 -13.93 9.05
N GLU A 190 -27.80 -13.51 9.31
CA GLU A 190 -27.17 -13.65 10.64
C GLU A 190 -27.89 -12.85 11.74
N ILE A 191 -28.54 -11.71 11.40
CA ILE A 191 -29.28 -10.90 12.38
C ILE A 191 -30.65 -11.54 12.72
N GLU A 192 -31.27 -12.26 11.79
CA GLU A 192 -32.51 -12.99 12.06
C GLU A 192 -32.29 -14.24 12.94
N GLU A 193 -31.20 -14.98 12.73
CA GLU A 193 -30.86 -16.15 13.58
C GLU A 193 -30.61 -15.76 15.04
N VAL A 194 -29.91 -14.64 15.30
CA VAL A 194 -29.62 -14.14 16.66
C VAL A 194 -30.88 -13.67 17.41
N LYS A 195 -31.94 -13.26 16.69
CA LYS A 195 -33.23 -12.91 17.32
C LYS A 195 -34.03 -14.14 17.74
N ILE A 196 -33.94 -15.25 16.99
CA ILE A 196 -34.68 -16.48 17.30
C ILE A 196 -34.11 -17.17 18.57
N GLU A 197 -32.79 -17.18 18.74
CA GLU A 197 -32.16 -17.75 19.95
C GLU A 197 -32.50 -16.99 21.24
N ASN A 198 -32.64 -15.66 21.16
CA ASN A 198 -32.99 -14.84 22.32
C ASN A 198 -34.45 -14.97 22.78
N ILE A 199 -35.35 -15.44 21.92
CA ILE A 199 -36.75 -15.70 22.29
C ILE A 199 -36.88 -17.04 23.03
N ASN A 200 -36.09 -18.06 22.64
CA ASN A 200 -36.11 -19.38 23.29
C ASN A 200 -35.50 -19.41 24.70
N LEU A 201 -34.55 -18.52 25.01
CA LEU A 201 -33.95 -18.43 26.36
C LEU A 201 -34.88 -17.81 27.42
N LYS A 202 -35.96 -17.13 27.02
CA LYS A 202 -36.91 -16.52 27.97
C LYS A 202 -38.05 -17.45 28.43
N HIS A 203 -38.22 -18.64 27.83
CA HIS A 203 -39.33 -19.54 28.16
C HIS A 203 -39.02 -20.63 29.21
N ASN A 204 -37.78 -20.73 29.71
CA ASN A 204 -37.38 -21.81 30.64
C ASN A 204 -37.00 -21.33 32.07
N LYS A 205 -37.75 -20.35 32.60
CA LYS A 205 -37.72 -20.02 34.03
C LYS A 205 -39.15 -19.77 34.52
N ASN A 206 -39.94 -20.83 34.67
CA ASN A 206 -41.13 -20.87 35.53
C ASN A 206 -41.67 -22.30 35.62
N CYS A 207 -41.19 -23.10 36.57
CA CYS A 207 -42.00 -24.08 37.33
C CYS A 207 -41.10 -24.97 38.19
N SER A 208 -41.20 -24.82 39.51
CA SER A 208 -41.07 -25.92 40.48
C SER A 208 -41.23 -25.34 41.90
N VAL A 209 -42.47 -25.13 42.31
CA VAL A 209 -42.87 -24.99 43.71
C VAL A 209 -43.99 -26.01 43.97
N PHE A 210 -43.97 -26.60 45.17
CA PHE A 210 -44.91 -27.58 45.77
C PHE A 210 -44.60 -29.06 45.43
N GLN A 211 -44.64 -30.04 46.34
CA GLN A 211 -45.08 -30.13 47.75
C GLN A 211 -44.66 -31.53 48.25
N ILE A 212 -44.19 -31.70 49.49
CA ILE A 212 -44.35 -32.98 50.23
C ILE A 212 -44.70 -32.64 51.67
N GLN A 213 -45.83 -33.17 52.13
CA GLN A 213 -46.30 -33.23 53.52
C GLN A 213 -45.58 -34.33 54.28
#